data_AF-A0A8T4SP99-F1
#
_entry.id   AF-A0A8T4SP99-F1
#
_cell.length_a   1.000
_cell.length_b   1.000
_cell.length_c   1.000
_cell.angle_alpha   90.00
_cell.angle_beta   90.00
_cell.angle_gamma   90.00
#
_symmetry.space_group_name_H-M   'P 1'
#
loop_
_entity.id
_entity.type
_entity.pdbx_description
1 polymer ?
#
loop_
_entity_poly.entity_id
_entity_poly.type
_entity_poly.pdbx_seq_one_letter_code
_entity_poly.pdbx_strand_id
1 'polypeptide(L)'
;MNYVIPRTLERVFLVFLILLNLLDLLGYLSPTWDFVQKIISVGLLLYFMYKIDFMRIMFGAPRHFLVDGVIVVAYFSFLFKAFVKFMSVYTDPESAMYAFATSVTDAAPFLETAAFYVGGILLLLLSAYLAYTLRIRRPSFMAIIHEDGSPPRTPGAFVVRYCSVFLVLIAFFLFVFNLMVDWLSVALDAPILMTGIVFYVYLIVFRKEHFKPDSLLHKIGDFGSGFYNEFVSLFHSRKTIPLAFSGLLILHLITDLSIFMIPALFGFKNEVYYQFLTEQSHQPLQALFMQEAVRMPGIQMIGLSYVYALNIVSILFFLVLPAYMWYKIYNRKMVRIPRVFVGIFFASVVVFLLAPVFTIKPLLTHGLVGVDFVTHTAQEKIPLSSVFLASLLAGVAAWYSTRFRRYTIIATMLIAHAFFGLYVYYFFRTTMAYYVDTFQFLVRFQNEYFISVFIFIFMAKTILFYVGSFLMFLYATRKELGYVK
;
A
#
# COMPACT_ATOMS: atom_id res chain seq x y z
N MET A 1 -13.79 30.56 -6.27
CA MET A 1 -14.33 30.27 -7.61
C MET A 1 -14.43 28.76 -7.73
N ASN A 2 -15.63 28.20 -7.52
CA ASN A 2 -15.86 26.76 -7.48
C ASN A 2 -16.02 26.23 -8.90
N TYR A 3 -14.92 25.89 -9.58
CA TYR A 3 -15.00 25.01 -10.74
C TYR A 3 -15.29 23.59 -10.24
N VAL A 4 -16.58 23.32 -10.04
CA VAL A 4 -17.09 21.95 -9.91
C VAL A 4 -17.16 21.43 -11.34
N ILE A 5 -16.35 20.43 -11.67
CA ILE A 5 -16.56 19.66 -12.90
C ILE A 5 -18.03 19.22 -12.86
N PRO A 6 -18.84 19.49 -13.91
CA PRO A 6 -20.24 19.10 -13.91
C PRO A 6 -20.36 17.62 -13.52
N ARG A 7 -21.25 17.26 -12.58
CA ARG A 7 -21.41 15.87 -12.09
C ARG A 7 -21.54 14.86 -13.24
N THR A 8 -22.03 15.31 -14.40
CA THR A 8 -22.12 14.54 -15.64
C THR A 8 -20.75 14.19 -16.23
N LEU A 9 -19.80 15.13 -16.25
CA LEU A 9 -18.43 14.91 -16.72
C LEU A 9 -17.67 13.96 -15.79
N GLU A 10 -17.81 14.11 -14.47
CA GLU A 10 -17.21 13.16 -13.51
C GLU A 10 -17.72 11.73 -13.76
N ARG A 11 -19.03 11.54 -14.00
CA ARG A 11 -19.62 10.23 -14.33
C ARG A 11 -19.10 9.67 -15.66
N VAL A 12 -18.95 10.49 -16.69
CA VAL A 12 -18.44 10.06 -18.00
C VAL A 12 -16.99 9.60 -17.90
N PHE A 13 -16.11 10.37 -17.24
CA PHE A 13 -14.72 9.97 -17.03
C PHE A 13 -14.62 8.65 -16.25
N LEU A 14 -15.48 8.45 -15.25
CA LEU A 14 -15.46 7.25 -14.42
C LEU A 14 -15.95 6.02 -15.20
N VAL A 15 -17.02 6.14 -15.98
CA VAL A 15 -17.49 5.05 -16.87
C VAL A 15 -16.45 4.73 -17.93
N PHE A 16 -15.83 5.74 -18.52
CA PHE A 16 -14.77 5.56 -19.51
C PHE A 16 -13.55 4.85 -18.89
N LEU A 17 -13.13 5.24 -17.69
CA LEU A 17 -12.05 4.59 -16.94
C LEU A 17 -12.39 3.14 -16.57
N ILE A 18 -13.66 2.85 -16.24
CA ILE A 18 -14.15 1.48 -16.01
C ILE A 18 -14.03 0.63 -17.27
N LEU A 19 -14.43 1.17 -18.42
CA LEU A 19 -14.32 0.46 -19.70
C LEU A 19 -12.87 0.20 -20.08
N LEU A 20 -11.99 1.20 -19.94
CA LEU A 20 -10.57 1.04 -20.21
C LEU A 20 -9.93 -0.02 -19.31
N ASN A 21 -10.18 0.03 -17.99
CA ASN A 21 -9.68 -0.98 -17.06
C ASN A 21 -10.20 -2.40 -17.34
N LEU A 22 -11.44 -2.54 -17.82
CA LEU A 22 -11.98 -3.84 -18.24
C LEU A 22 -11.24 -4.37 -19.47
N LEU A 23 -11.00 -3.51 -20.47
CA LEU A 23 -10.27 -3.88 -21.68
C LEU A 23 -8.81 -4.19 -21.38
N ASP A 24 -8.18 -3.44 -20.48
CA ASP A 24 -6.83 -3.67 -19.95
C ASP A 24 -6.75 -5.03 -19.25
N LEU A 25 -7.69 -5.33 -18.34
CA LEU A 25 -7.74 -6.63 -17.65
C LEU A 25 -7.83 -7.81 -18.63
N LEU A 26 -8.59 -7.64 -19.72
CA LEU A 26 -8.77 -8.67 -20.74
C LEU A 26 -7.60 -8.75 -21.74
N GLY A 27 -6.62 -7.85 -21.64
CA GLY A 27 -5.47 -7.77 -22.56
C GLY A 27 -5.84 -7.27 -23.96
N TYR A 28 -6.98 -6.56 -24.10
CA TYR A 28 -7.45 -6.01 -25.38
C TYR A 28 -7.08 -4.54 -25.58
N LEU A 29 -6.45 -3.91 -24.60
CA LEU A 29 -6.06 -2.51 -24.67
C LEU A 29 -4.75 -2.36 -25.45
N SER A 30 -4.73 -1.51 -26.47
CA SER A 30 -3.48 -1.21 -27.17
C SER A 30 -2.57 -0.33 -26.29
N PRO A 31 -1.25 -0.32 -26.52
CA PRO A 31 -0.31 0.49 -25.72
C PRO A 31 -0.68 1.98 -25.65
N THR A 32 -1.26 2.52 -26.72
CA THR A 32 -1.73 3.91 -26.76
C THR A 32 -2.92 4.16 -25.82
N TRP A 33 -3.89 3.25 -25.79
CA TRP A 33 -5.07 3.40 -24.94
C TRP A 33 -4.75 3.10 -23.48
N ASP A 34 -3.78 2.21 -23.21
CA ASP A 34 -3.22 2.02 -21.87
C ASP A 34 -2.56 3.30 -21.36
N PHE A 35 -1.70 3.93 -22.17
CA PHE A 35 -1.12 5.23 -21.81
C PHE A 35 -2.19 6.28 -21.48
N VAL A 36 -3.24 6.40 -22.32
CA VAL A 36 -4.35 7.33 -22.07
C VAL A 36 -5.08 7.01 -20.76
N GLN A 37 -5.35 5.73 -20.48
CA GLN A 37 -5.96 5.29 -19.22
C GLN A 37 -5.13 5.76 -18.02
N LYS A 38 -3.81 5.58 -18.08
CA LYS A 38 -2.89 5.92 -16.98
C LYS A 38 -2.80 7.43 -16.79
N ILE A 39 -2.76 8.23 -17.86
CA ILE A 39 -2.80 9.70 -17.78
C ILE A 39 -4.11 10.19 -17.16
N ILE A 40 -5.26 9.64 -17.56
CA ILE A 40 -6.55 9.97 -16.96
C ILE A 40 -6.54 9.61 -15.46
N SER A 41 -6.00 8.44 -15.11
CA SER A 41 -5.90 7.98 -13.72
C SER A 41 -5.03 8.90 -12.86
N VAL A 42 -3.86 9.32 -13.37
CA VAL A 42 -2.98 10.29 -12.71
C VAL A 42 -3.65 11.67 -12.61
N GLY A 43 -4.37 12.10 -13.63
CA GLY A 43 -5.14 13.35 -13.62
C GLY A 43 -6.23 13.36 -12.55
N LEU A 44 -6.97 12.25 -12.42
CA LEU A 44 -7.95 12.06 -11.36
C LEU A 44 -7.29 12.03 -9.98
N LEU A 45 -6.16 11.34 -9.84
CA LEU A 45 -5.37 11.32 -8.60
C LEU A 45 -4.96 12.74 -8.18
N LEU A 46 -4.41 13.54 -9.10
CA LEU A 46 -4.06 14.94 -8.88
C LEU A 46 -5.27 15.76 -8.44
N TYR A 47 -6.43 15.57 -9.08
CA TYR A 47 -7.67 16.24 -8.71
C TYR A 47 -8.13 15.85 -7.29
N PHE A 48 -8.12 14.55 -6.96
CA PHE A 48 -8.47 14.08 -5.62
C PHE A 48 -7.50 14.63 -4.56
N MET A 49 -6.19 14.62 -4.83
CA MET A 49 -5.20 15.19 -3.92
C MET A 49 -5.41 16.69 -3.74
N TYR A 50 -5.70 17.42 -4.82
CA TYR A 50 -6.02 18.84 -4.72
C TYR A 50 -7.27 19.09 -3.88
N LYS A 51 -8.26 18.21 -3.89
CA LYS A 51 -9.48 18.35 -3.05
C LYS A 51 -9.22 18.11 -1.57
N ILE A 52 -8.12 17.47 -1.19
CA ILE A 52 -7.74 17.31 0.21
C ILE A 52 -7.40 18.68 0.82
N ASP A 53 -7.92 18.95 2.02
CA ASP A 53 -7.63 20.18 2.77
C ASP A 53 -6.40 19.98 3.67
N PHE A 54 -5.21 20.03 3.06
CA PHE A 54 -3.95 19.79 3.77
C PHE A 54 -3.74 20.81 4.89
N MET A 55 -4.10 22.07 4.68
CA MET A 55 -4.02 23.13 5.68
C MET A 55 -4.84 22.84 6.94
N ARG A 56 -6.07 22.37 6.78
CA ARG A 56 -6.90 21.98 7.92
C ARG A 56 -6.32 20.78 8.67
N ILE A 57 -5.78 19.81 7.95
CA ILE A 57 -5.26 18.57 8.52
C ILE A 57 -3.98 18.82 9.33
N MET A 58 -3.00 19.47 8.71
CA MET A 58 -1.68 19.67 9.29
C MET A 58 -1.66 20.81 10.32
N PHE A 59 -2.42 21.88 10.09
CA PHE A 59 -2.32 23.12 10.87
C PHE A 59 -3.63 23.62 11.49
N GLY A 60 -4.78 23.00 11.18
CA GLY A 60 -6.08 23.41 11.72
C GLY A 60 -6.56 24.75 11.15
N ALA A 61 -5.92 25.22 10.09
CA ALA A 61 -6.21 26.47 9.43
C ALA A 61 -7.32 26.29 8.37
N PRO A 62 -8.07 27.35 8.03
CA PRO A 62 -8.96 27.30 6.87
C PRO A 62 -8.16 27.01 5.60
N ARG A 63 -8.80 26.32 4.67
CA ARG A 63 -8.25 25.95 3.37
C ARG A 63 -7.66 27.15 2.64
N HIS A 64 -6.46 26.96 2.06
CA HIS A 64 -5.81 27.99 1.25
C HIS A 64 -5.36 27.38 -0.09
N PHE A 65 -6.21 27.54 -1.11
CA PHE A 65 -6.09 26.83 -2.40
C PHE A 65 -4.71 26.94 -3.08
N LEU A 66 -4.06 28.11 -3.01
CA LEU A 66 -2.73 28.28 -3.60
C LEU A 66 -1.65 27.52 -2.81
N VAL A 67 -1.77 27.49 -1.47
CA VAL A 67 -0.80 26.80 -0.60
C VAL A 67 -0.96 25.30 -0.77
N ASP A 68 -2.20 24.80 -0.72
CA ASP A 68 -2.49 23.39 -0.98
C ASP A 68 -2.01 22.97 -2.38
N GLY A 69 -2.21 23.82 -3.40
CA GLY A 69 -1.71 23.56 -4.75
C GLY A 69 -0.18 23.48 -4.83
N VAL A 70 0.53 24.39 -4.16
CA VAL A 70 2.00 24.35 -4.11
C VAL A 70 2.51 23.13 -3.34
N ILE A 71 1.83 22.71 -2.27
CA ILE A 71 2.13 21.46 -1.55
C ILE A 71 2.02 20.27 -2.51
N VAL A 72 0.91 20.17 -3.24
CA VAL A 72 0.68 19.08 -4.21
C VAL A 72 1.77 19.07 -5.27
N VAL A 73 2.08 20.22 -5.89
CA VAL A 73 3.16 20.32 -6.90
C VAL A 73 4.49 19.87 -6.30
N ALA A 74 4.87 20.37 -5.12
CA ALA A 74 6.12 20.00 -4.47
C ALA A 74 6.21 18.49 -4.19
N TYR A 75 5.12 17.87 -3.73
CA TYR A 75 5.06 16.43 -3.48
C TYR A 75 5.12 15.60 -4.75
N PHE A 76 4.39 15.96 -5.80
CA PHE A 76 4.47 15.27 -7.10
C PHE A 76 5.85 15.40 -7.74
N SER A 77 6.55 16.53 -7.53
CA SER A 77 7.92 16.69 -7.99
C SER A 77 8.89 15.66 -7.37
N PHE A 78 8.69 15.24 -6.12
CA PHE A 78 9.47 14.13 -5.53
C PHE A 78 9.12 12.77 -6.13
N LEU A 79 7.90 12.61 -6.67
CA LEU A 79 7.46 11.38 -7.32
C LEU A 79 7.79 11.34 -8.82
N PHE A 80 8.49 12.35 -9.34
CA PHE A 80 8.78 12.45 -10.78
C PHE A 80 9.57 11.24 -11.32
N LYS A 81 10.43 10.64 -10.49
CA LYS A 81 11.11 9.37 -10.82
C LYS A 81 10.14 8.24 -11.15
N ALA A 82 8.99 8.17 -10.48
CA ALA A 82 7.96 7.17 -10.80
C ALA A 82 7.34 7.43 -12.18
N PHE A 83 7.18 8.70 -12.56
CA PHE A 83 6.74 9.07 -13.90
C PHE A 83 7.76 8.69 -14.98
N VAL A 84 9.05 8.96 -14.77
CA VAL A 84 10.12 8.52 -15.69
C VAL A 84 10.11 6.99 -15.87
N LYS A 85 9.99 6.25 -14.76
CA LYS A 85 9.88 4.80 -14.78
C LYS A 85 8.63 4.30 -15.50
N PHE A 86 7.52 5.04 -15.40
CA PHE A 86 6.32 4.75 -16.18
C PHE A 86 6.56 4.96 -17.68
N MET A 87 7.26 6.04 -18.06
CA MET A 87 7.59 6.32 -19.46
C MET A 87 8.50 5.24 -20.09
N SER A 88 9.39 4.61 -19.31
CA SER A 88 10.27 3.55 -19.84
C SER A 88 9.54 2.30 -20.32
N VAL A 89 8.26 2.11 -19.99
CA VAL A 89 7.44 1.00 -20.52
C VAL A 89 7.06 1.24 -21.97
N TYR A 90 6.98 2.51 -22.40
CA TYR A 90 6.51 2.89 -23.73
C TYR A 90 7.64 3.22 -24.71
N THR A 91 8.86 2.80 -24.41
CA THR A 91 10.02 2.92 -25.32
C THR A 91 10.11 1.79 -26.35
N ASP A 92 9.05 0.99 -26.50
CA ASP A 92 8.89 0.07 -27.62
C ASP A 92 8.60 0.87 -28.92
N PRO A 93 9.33 0.64 -30.02
CA PRO A 93 9.06 1.27 -31.32
C PRO A 93 7.62 1.11 -31.84
N GLU A 94 6.89 0.09 -31.40
CA GLU A 94 5.48 -0.12 -31.77
C GLU A 94 4.52 0.82 -31.01
N SER A 95 4.98 1.47 -29.94
CA SER A 95 4.17 2.41 -29.16
C SER A 95 4.02 3.75 -29.89
N ALA A 96 2.77 4.24 -29.99
CA ALA A 96 2.51 5.60 -30.47
C ALA A 96 3.19 6.70 -29.63
N MET A 97 3.60 6.37 -28.39
CA MET A 97 4.28 7.29 -27.48
C MET A 97 5.80 7.19 -27.55
N TYR A 98 6.37 6.31 -28.39
CA TYR A 98 7.80 6.02 -28.45
C TYR A 98 8.68 7.28 -28.45
N ALA A 99 8.45 8.21 -29.38
CA ALA A 99 9.30 9.41 -29.50
C ALA A 99 9.29 10.27 -28.23
N PHE A 100 8.12 10.41 -27.59
CA PHE A 100 7.99 11.16 -26.35
C PHE A 100 8.60 10.40 -25.17
N ALA A 101 8.32 9.10 -25.05
CA ALA A 101 8.86 8.22 -24.02
C ALA A 101 10.39 8.21 -24.03
N THR A 102 10.99 7.98 -25.19
CA THR A 102 12.45 7.97 -25.38
C THR A 102 13.06 9.34 -25.04
N SER A 103 12.44 10.44 -25.46
CA SER A 103 12.91 11.79 -25.11
C SER A 103 12.92 12.03 -23.60
N VAL A 104 11.89 11.54 -22.88
CA VAL A 104 11.80 11.67 -21.41
C VAL A 104 12.83 10.77 -20.73
N THR A 105 12.99 9.52 -21.18
CA THR A 105 13.94 8.56 -20.57
C THR A 105 15.39 8.94 -20.82
N ASP A 106 15.72 9.50 -21.98
CA ASP A 106 17.08 9.96 -22.28
C ASP A 106 17.46 11.18 -21.43
N ALA A 107 16.49 12.05 -21.16
CA ALA A 107 16.65 13.20 -20.28
C ALA A 107 16.45 12.87 -18.78
N ALA A 108 16.21 11.61 -18.42
CA ALA A 108 15.82 11.18 -17.08
C ALA A 108 16.76 11.68 -15.96
N PRO A 109 18.11 11.54 -16.05
CA PRO A 109 18.99 11.97 -14.97
C PRO A 109 18.84 13.46 -14.64
N PHE A 110 18.67 14.29 -15.68
CA PHE A 110 18.45 15.72 -15.51
C PHE A 110 17.05 16.02 -14.96
N LEU A 111 16.01 15.43 -15.54
CA LEU A 111 14.63 15.71 -15.15
C LEU A 111 14.31 15.25 -13.73
N GLU A 112 14.77 14.07 -13.32
CA GLU A 112 14.60 13.57 -11.95
C GLU A 112 15.29 14.50 -10.93
N THR A 113 16.53 14.90 -11.23
CA THR A 113 17.31 15.81 -10.38
C THR A 113 16.63 17.17 -10.28
N ALA A 114 16.27 17.78 -11.42
CA ALA A 114 15.62 19.07 -11.48
C ALA A 114 14.27 19.07 -10.74
N ALA A 115 13.44 18.04 -10.96
CA ALA A 115 12.17 17.89 -10.26
C ALA A 115 12.38 17.78 -8.74
N PHE A 116 13.37 16.99 -8.30
CA PHE A 116 13.70 16.87 -6.88
C PHE A 116 14.10 18.21 -6.26
N TYR A 117 14.95 18.98 -6.94
CA TYR A 117 15.34 20.33 -6.52
C TYR A 117 14.14 21.27 -6.43
N VAL A 118 13.27 21.29 -7.45
CA VAL A 118 12.04 22.09 -7.46
C VAL A 118 11.16 21.73 -6.26
N GLY A 119 10.90 20.44 -6.03
CA GLY A 119 10.10 19.98 -4.89
C GLY A 119 10.70 20.37 -3.55
N GLY A 120 12.00 20.16 -3.36
CA GLY A 120 12.73 20.50 -2.14
C GLY A 120 12.74 21.99 -1.84
N ILE A 121 13.06 22.82 -2.84
CA ILE A 121 13.09 24.28 -2.70
C ILE A 121 11.69 24.82 -2.41
N LEU A 122 10.66 24.34 -3.13
CA LEU A 122 9.28 24.75 -2.87
C LEU A 122 8.86 24.42 -1.44
N LEU A 123 9.20 23.24 -0.91
CA LEU A 123 8.90 22.91 0.49
C LEU A 123 9.63 23.80 1.48
N LEU A 124 10.91 24.13 1.25
CA LEU A 124 11.65 25.04 2.12
C LEU A 124 11.03 26.44 2.12
N LEU A 125 10.75 27.01 0.93
CA LEU A 125 10.11 28.32 0.81
C LEU A 125 8.71 28.33 1.44
N LEU A 126 7.94 27.28 1.22
CA LEU A 126 6.60 27.14 1.80
C LEU A 126 6.68 27.03 3.33
N SER A 127 7.65 26.29 3.86
CA SER A 127 7.84 26.16 5.30
C SER A 127 8.16 27.51 5.94
N ALA A 128 8.98 28.33 5.30
CA ALA A 128 9.30 29.69 5.76
C ALA A 128 8.07 30.59 5.71
N TYR A 129 7.34 30.57 4.60
CA TYR A 129 6.09 31.31 4.43
C TYR A 129 5.06 30.96 5.50
N LEU A 130 4.81 29.66 5.73
CA LEU A 130 3.84 29.19 6.71
C LEU A 130 4.30 29.47 8.15
N ALA A 131 5.59 29.33 8.46
CA ALA A 131 6.12 29.68 9.78
C ALA A 131 5.91 31.18 10.09
N TYR A 132 6.00 32.05 9.09
CA TYR A 132 5.85 33.49 9.25
C TYR A 132 4.38 33.95 9.28
N THR A 133 3.51 33.35 8.48
CA THR A 133 2.15 33.87 8.23
C THR A 133 1.04 33.12 8.96
N LEU A 134 1.22 31.81 9.17
CA LEU A 134 0.12 30.94 9.55
C LEU A 134 -0.12 30.96 11.06
N ARG A 135 -1.38 31.12 11.48
CA ARG A 135 -1.80 30.83 12.86
C ARG A 135 -2.22 29.37 12.98
N ILE A 136 -1.51 28.58 13.78
CA ILE A 136 -1.82 27.17 14.03
C ILE A 136 -3.00 27.07 15.00
N ARG A 137 -3.99 26.23 14.69
CA ARG A 137 -5.20 26.02 15.51
C ARG A 137 -5.37 24.54 15.87
N ARG A 138 -6.13 24.27 16.94
CA ARG A 138 -6.57 22.93 17.31
C ARG A 138 -7.94 22.61 16.68
N PRO A 139 -8.22 21.34 16.32
CA PRO A 139 -7.29 20.20 16.30
C PRO A 139 -6.41 20.22 15.04
N SER A 140 -5.14 19.85 15.16
CA SER A 140 -4.21 19.69 14.03
C SER A 140 -2.99 18.85 14.42
N PHE A 141 -2.29 18.29 13.43
CA PHE A 141 -1.07 17.51 13.67
C PHE A 141 0.06 18.37 14.27
N MET A 142 0.24 19.60 13.77
CA MET A 142 1.24 20.53 14.28
C MET A 142 1.00 20.91 15.75
N ALA A 143 -0.27 21.10 16.15
CA ALA A 143 -0.63 21.41 17.54
C ALA A 143 -0.32 20.27 18.53
N ILE A 144 -0.13 19.05 18.06
CA ILE A 144 0.27 17.92 18.91
C ILE A 144 1.77 17.86 19.12
N ILE A 145 2.52 18.15 18.07
CA ILE A 145 3.97 17.97 18.02
C ILE A 145 4.67 19.14 18.70
N HIS A 146 4.30 20.37 18.36
CA HIS A 146 5.09 21.54 18.75
C HIS A 146 4.29 22.57 19.54
N GLU A 147 3.42 23.33 18.88
CA GLU A 147 2.73 24.47 19.47
C GLU A 147 1.42 24.80 18.74
N ASP A 148 0.53 25.52 19.41
CA ASP A 148 -0.63 26.19 18.84
C ASP A 148 -0.57 27.70 19.11
N GLY A 149 -1.00 28.51 18.14
CA GLY A 149 -1.01 29.97 18.28
C GLY A 149 -0.49 30.76 17.08
N SER A 150 -0.37 32.07 17.31
CA SER A 150 0.07 33.05 16.31
C SER A 150 1.52 32.84 15.90
N PRO A 151 1.95 33.41 14.76
CA PRO A 151 3.35 33.37 14.33
C PRO A 151 4.33 33.90 15.39
N PRO A 152 5.57 33.37 15.44
CA PRO A 152 6.56 33.73 16.43
C PRO A 152 7.07 35.15 16.21
N ARG A 153 7.42 35.84 17.30
CA ARG A 153 7.92 37.23 17.27
C ARG A 153 9.45 37.33 17.36
N THR A 154 10.14 36.24 17.73
CA THR A 154 11.60 36.22 17.88
C THR A 154 12.24 35.36 16.78
N PRO A 155 13.46 35.70 16.32
CA PRO A 155 14.15 34.90 15.30
C PRO A 155 14.36 33.45 15.71
N GLY A 156 14.71 33.18 16.98
CA GLY A 156 14.91 31.82 17.48
C GLY A 156 13.62 30.99 17.41
N ALA A 157 12.49 31.54 17.85
CA ALA A 157 11.20 30.85 17.77
C ALA A 157 10.73 30.66 16.31
N PHE A 158 11.09 31.60 15.42
CA PHE A 158 10.86 31.43 13.98
C PHE A 158 11.62 30.23 13.41
N VAL A 159 12.92 30.08 13.71
CA VAL A 159 13.72 28.95 13.23
C VAL A 159 13.15 27.62 13.71
N VAL A 160 12.77 27.53 15.00
CA VAL A 160 12.18 26.30 15.56
C VAL A 160 10.84 25.97 14.88
N ARG A 161 9.96 26.96 14.69
CA ARG A 161 8.69 26.75 13.99
C ARG A 161 8.90 26.39 12.53
N TYR A 162 9.84 27.04 11.84
CA TYR A 162 10.23 26.73 10.47
C TYR A 162 10.66 25.28 10.32
N CYS A 163 11.60 24.81 11.14
CA CYS A 163 12.05 23.43 11.14
C CYS A 163 10.91 22.46 11.44
N SER A 164 10.04 22.81 12.39
CA SER A 164 8.89 21.98 12.75
C SER A 164 7.85 21.88 11.63
N VAL A 165 7.53 23.00 10.96
CA VAL A 165 6.63 23.03 9.79
C VAL A 165 7.23 22.22 8.65
N PHE A 166 8.51 22.39 8.37
CA PHE A 166 9.22 21.63 7.34
C PHE A 166 9.17 20.12 7.62
N LEU A 167 9.47 19.69 8.85
CA LEU A 167 9.38 18.29 9.26
C LEU A 167 7.95 17.76 9.18
N VAL A 168 6.94 18.56 9.52
CA VAL A 168 5.53 18.17 9.37
C VAL A 168 5.16 17.99 7.90
N LEU A 169 5.54 18.92 7.03
CA LEU A 169 5.28 18.82 5.59
C LEU A 169 5.98 17.59 4.98
N ILE A 170 7.24 17.34 5.35
CA ILE A 170 7.95 16.14 4.87
C ILE A 170 7.36 14.86 5.47
N ALA A 171 7.04 14.83 6.76
CA ALA A 171 6.43 13.66 7.37
C ALA A 171 5.08 13.35 6.71
N PHE A 172 4.26 14.36 6.46
CA PHE A 172 3.00 14.19 5.76
C PHE A 172 3.19 13.62 4.34
N PHE A 173 4.18 14.13 3.60
CA PHE A 173 4.59 13.55 2.32
C PHE A 173 4.92 12.06 2.44
N LEU A 174 5.84 11.72 3.34
CA LEU A 174 6.42 10.38 3.45
C LEU A 174 5.48 9.32 4.03
N PHE A 175 4.58 9.71 4.94
CA PHE A 175 3.70 8.78 5.66
C PHE A 175 2.30 8.71 5.06
N VAL A 176 1.76 9.85 4.64
CA VAL A 176 0.36 9.94 4.21
C VAL A 176 0.31 10.05 2.70
N PHE A 177 0.90 11.09 2.12
CA PHE A 177 0.75 11.36 0.69
C PHE A 177 1.31 10.25 -0.20
N ASN A 178 2.55 9.80 0.02
CA ASN A 178 3.17 8.75 -0.78
C ASN A 178 2.35 7.44 -0.73
N LEU A 179 1.96 7.02 0.48
CA LEU A 179 1.13 5.83 0.65
C LEU A 179 -0.25 6.00 0.01
N MET A 180 -0.85 7.19 0.06
CA MET A 180 -2.13 7.48 -0.59
C MET A 180 -2.02 7.42 -2.11
N VAL A 181 -0.93 7.93 -2.69
CA VAL A 181 -0.66 7.81 -4.12
C VAL A 181 -0.54 6.34 -4.50
N ASP A 182 0.20 5.54 -3.73
CA ASP A 182 0.30 4.09 -3.96
C ASP A 182 -1.09 3.42 -3.88
N TRP A 183 -1.86 3.71 -2.82
CA TRP A 183 -3.20 3.13 -2.62
C TRP A 183 -4.18 3.51 -3.72
N LEU A 184 -4.21 4.79 -4.11
CA LEU A 184 -5.07 5.26 -5.18
C LEU A 184 -4.62 4.73 -6.52
N SER A 185 -3.32 4.56 -6.76
CA SER A 185 -2.83 3.90 -7.97
C SER A 185 -3.32 2.45 -8.04
N VAL A 186 -3.24 1.69 -6.94
CA VAL A 186 -3.77 0.31 -6.87
C VAL A 186 -5.30 0.26 -6.98
N ALA A 187 -6.02 1.23 -6.39
CA ALA A 187 -7.48 1.29 -6.47
C ALA A 187 -8.00 1.72 -7.84
N LEU A 188 -7.21 2.54 -8.56
CA LEU A 188 -7.51 3.00 -9.93
C LEU A 188 -7.04 2.01 -10.99
N ASP A 189 -6.08 1.13 -10.67
CA ASP A 189 -5.68 0.00 -11.51
C ASP A 189 -6.70 -1.15 -11.49
N ALA A 190 -6.65 -1.94 -12.58
CA ALA A 190 -7.65 -2.92 -12.97
C ALA A 190 -8.19 -3.82 -11.84
N PRO A 191 -7.42 -4.41 -10.91
CA PRO A 191 -7.95 -5.47 -10.05
C PRO A 191 -9.04 -5.07 -9.04
N ILE A 192 -8.86 -3.94 -8.33
CA ILE A 192 -9.81 -3.50 -7.30
C ILE A 192 -11.06 -2.92 -7.96
N LEU A 193 -10.86 -2.09 -8.98
CA LEU A 193 -11.95 -1.55 -9.78
C LEU A 193 -12.78 -2.68 -10.40
N MET A 194 -12.13 -3.69 -10.95
CA MET A 194 -12.76 -4.87 -11.54
C MET A 194 -13.49 -5.73 -10.51
N THR A 195 -12.95 -5.89 -9.31
CA THR A 195 -13.67 -6.56 -8.22
C THR A 195 -14.93 -5.78 -7.84
N GLY A 196 -14.85 -4.45 -7.80
CA GLY A 196 -16.01 -3.56 -7.60
C GLY A 196 -17.04 -3.68 -8.72
N ILE A 197 -16.60 -3.75 -9.98
CA ILE A 197 -17.46 -3.91 -11.17
C ILE A 197 -18.11 -5.29 -11.20
N VAL A 198 -17.38 -6.37 -10.94
CA VAL A 198 -17.94 -7.74 -10.88
C VAL A 198 -18.97 -7.82 -9.76
N PHE A 199 -18.69 -7.23 -8.60
CA PHE A 199 -19.67 -7.15 -7.51
C PHE A 199 -20.89 -6.31 -7.90
N TYR A 200 -20.69 -5.23 -8.65
CA TYR A 200 -21.76 -4.39 -9.18
C TYR A 200 -22.65 -5.14 -10.19
N VAL A 201 -22.05 -5.85 -11.14
CA VAL A 201 -22.76 -6.72 -12.10
C VAL A 201 -23.49 -7.83 -11.34
N TYR A 202 -22.86 -8.46 -10.35
CA TYR A 202 -23.52 -9.45 -9.49
C TYR A 202 -24.77 -8.87 -8.80
N LEU A 203 -24.68 -7.66 -8.23
CA LEU A 203 -25.82 -7.01 -7.60
C LEU A 203 -26.94 -6.67 -8.61
N ILE A 204 -26.60 -6.25 -9.82
CA ILE A 204 -27.59 -5.99 -10.88
C ILE A 204 -28.23 -7.29 -11.37
N VAL A 205 -27.46 -8.35 -11.57
CA VAL A 205 -27.95 -9.60 -12.15
C VAL A 205 -28.74 -10.41 -11.11
N PHE A 206 -28.23 -10.53 -9.89
CA PHE A 206 -28.76 -11.43 -8.86
C PHE A 206 -29.53 -10.74 -7.73
N ARG A 207 -29.46 -9.39 -7.61
CA ARG A 207 -30.10 -8.61 -6.52
C ARG A 207 -30.83 -7.35 -7.05
N LYS A 208 -31.52 -7.46 -8.20
CA LYS A 208 -32.21 -6.34 -8.90
C LYS A 208 -33.03 -5.44 -7.98
N GLU A 209 -33.74 -6.00 -7.00
CA GLU A 209 -34.63 -5.27 -6.09
C GLU A 209 -33.90 -4.37 -5.07
N HIS A 210 -32.59 -4.54 -4.88
CA HIS A 210 -31.79 -3.75 -3.92
C HIS A 210 -30.84 -2.79 -4.62
N PHE A 211 -30.87 -2.75 -5.95
CA PHE A 211 -29.93 -1.99 -6.76
C PHE A 211 -30.43 -0.55 -6.95
N LYS A 212 -29.78 0.41 -6.27
CA LYS A 212 -29.97 1.86 -6.50
C LYS A 212 -28.70 2.44 -7.14
N PRO A 213 -28.68 2.74 -8.45
CA PRO A 213 -27.48 3.10 -9.19
C PRO A 213 -26.78 4.36 -8.66
N ASP A 214 -27.53 5.38 -8.24
CA ASP A 214 -26.96 6.59 -7.61
C ASP A 214 -26.31 6.32 -6.24
N SER A 215 -26.60 5.19 -5.61
CA SER A 215 -26.16 4.93 -4.23
C SER A 215 -24.77 4.31 -4.13
N LEU A 216 -24.33 3.49 -5.09
CA LEU A 216 -23.13 2.67 -4.90
C LEU A 216 -21.85 3.44 -5.21
N LEU A 217 -21.82 4.18 -6.32
CA LEU A 217 -20.74 5.10 -6.65
C LEU A 217 -20.61 6.19 -5.58
N HIS A 218 -21.75 6.75 -5.15
CA HIS A 218 -21.78 7.71 -4.06
C HIS A 218 -21.31 7.08 -2.74
N LYS A 219 -21.70 5.85 -2.42
CA LYS A 219 -21.21 5.11 -1.24
C LYS A 219 -19.72 4.80 -1.30
N ILE A 220 -19.13 4.48 -2.46
CA ILE A 220 -17.68 4.26 -2.59
C ILE A 220 -16.93 5.59 -2.41
N GLY A 221 -17.40 6.66 -3.04
CA GLY A 221 -16.83 8.01 -2.87
C GLY A 221 -16.96 8.54 -1.43
N ASP A 222 -18.12 8.32 -0.81
CA ASP A 222 -18.39 8.69 0.59
C ASP A 222 -17.62 7.79 1.56
N PHE A 223 -17.43 6.50 1.24
CA PHE A 223 -16.61 5.60 2.03
C PHE A 223 -15.15 6.03 2.01
N GLY A 224 -14.59 6.33 0.83
CA GLY A 224 -13.21 6.80 0.71
C GLY A 224 -12.98 8.13 1.43
N SER A 225 -13.86 9.11 1.22
CA SER A 225 -13.76 10.42 1.88
C SER A 225 -14.05 10.36 3.39
N GLY A 226 -15.01 9.53 3.81
CA GLY A 226 -15.33 9.28 5.22
C GLY A 226 -14.18 8.58 5.94
N PHE A 227 -13.70 7.46 5.38
CA PHE A 227 -12.53 6.74 5.91
C PHE A 227 -11.32 7.67 5.99
N TYR A 228 -11.05 8.47 4.96
CA TYR A 228 -9.95 9.43 4.96
C TYR A 228 -10.05 10.42 6.12
N ASN A 229 -11.20 11.08 6.28
CA ASN A 229 -11.39 12.07 7.34
C ASN A 229 -11.28 11.44 8.75
N GLU A 230 -11.84 10.25 8.95
CA GLU A 230 -11.71 9.53 10.21
C GLU A 230 -10.27 9.07 10.48
N PHE A 231 -9.59 8.52 9.47
CA PHE A 231 -8.21 8.06 9.58
C PHE A 231 -7.26 9.22 9.91
N VAL A 232 -7.43 10.35 9.21
CA VAL A 232 -6.66 11.57 9.48
C VAL A 232 -6.92 12.10 10.89
N SER A 233 -8.15 11.98 11.40
CA SER A 233 -8.47 12.40 12.78
C SER A 233 -7.66 11.63 13.83
N LEU A 234 -7.13 10.44 13.52
CA LEU A 234 -6.23 9.71 14.41
C LEU A 234 -4.92 10.47 14.66
N PHE A 235 -4.49 11.33 13.73
CA PHE A 235 -3.33 12.21 13.89
C PHE A 235 -3.67 13.51 14.66
N HIS A 236 -4.90 13.68 15.14
CA HIS A 236 -5.31 14.85 15.93
C HIS A 236 -5.25 14.63 17.45
N SER A 237 -4.86 13.44 17.92
CA SER A 237 -4.64 13.16 19.34
C SER A 237 -3.43 12.27 19.61
N ARG A 238 -2.64 12.62 20.65
CA ARG A 238 -1.50 11.81 21.14
C ARG A 238 -1.90 10.37 21.47
N LYS A 239 -3.15 10.15 21.91
CA LYS A 239 -3.64 8.81 22.29
C LYS A 239 -3.90 7.92 21.08
N THR A 240 -4.19 8.49 19.91
CA THR A 240 -4.57 7.76 18.69
C THR A 240 -3.42 7.64 17.68
N ILE A 241 -2.33 8.39 17.86
CA ILE A 241 -1.12 8.30 17.03
C ILE A 241 -0.61 6.85 16.86
N PRO A 242 -0.50 6.00 17.91
CA PRO A 242 -0.05 4.63 17.73
C PRO A 242 -0.95 3.81 16.79
N LEU A 243 -2.26 4.06 16.86
CA LEU A 243 -3.25 3.44 15.99
C LEU A 243 -3.12 3.96 14.54
N ALA A 244 -2.82 5.24 14.37
CA ALA A 244 -2.62 5.86 13.06
C ALA A 244 -1.39 5.27 12.34
N PHE A 245 -0.24 5.23 13.01
CA PHE A 245 1.00 4.68 12.44
C PHE A 245 0.91 3.18 12.15
N SER A 246 0.36 2.40 13.09
CA SER A 246 0.09 0.98 12.82
C SER A 246 -0.89 0.80 11.67
N GLY A 247 -1.86 1.70 11.51
CA GLY A 247 -2.80 1.70 10.40
C GLY A 247 -2.13 1.95 9.06
N LEU A 248 -1.20 2.92 8.98
CA LEU A 248 -0.40 3.14 7.78
C LEU A 248 0.42 1.90 7.40
N LEU A 249 1.03 1.23 8.38
CA LEU A 249 1.80 0.01 8.14
C LEU A 249 0.92 -1.16 7.65
N ILE A 250 -0.31 -1.27 8.17
CA ILE A 250 -1.30 -2.24 7.71
C ILE A 250 -1.80 -1.92 6.30
N LEU A 251 -2.05 -0.64 6.00
CA LEU A 251 -2.45 -0.22 4.65
C LEU A 251 -1.37 -0.56 3.62
N HIS A 252 -0.09 -0.38 3.98
CA HIS A 252 1.05 -0.79 3.17
C HIS A 252 1.05 -2.31 2.88
N LEU A 253 0.80 -3.15 3.90
CA LEU A 253 0.66 -4.61 3.72
C LEU A 253 -0.48 -4.99 2.76
N ILE A 254 -1.62 -4.29 2.81
CA ILE A 254 -2.77 -4.54 1.94
C ILE A 254 -2.48 -4.12 0.49
N THR A 255 -1.67 -3.08 0.29
CA THR A 255 -1.21 -2.68 -1.04
C THR A 255 -0.43 -3.80 -1.70
N ASP A 256 0.51 -4.41 -0.99
CA ASP A 256 1.29 -5.54 -1.51
C ASP A 256 0.45 -6.79 -1.76
N LEU A 257 -0.55 -7.06 -0.91
CA LEU A 257 -1.53 -8.12 -1.18
C LEU A 257 -2.14 -7.96 -2.57
N SER A 258 -2.47 -6.72 -2.95
CA SER A 258 -3.11 -6.42 -4.23
C SER A 258 -2.11 -6.52 -5.40
N ILE A 259 -0.87 -6.04 -5.21
CA ILE A 259 0.18 -6.04 -6.23
C ILE A 259 0.69 -7.46 -6.53
N PHE A 260 0.83 -8.31 -5.50
CA PHE A 260 1.44 -9.63 -5.67
C PHE A 260 0.42 -10.76 -5.74
N MET A 261 -0.56 -10.81 -4.83
CA MET A 261 -1.43 -11.98 -4.73
C MET A 261 -2.47 -12.03 -5.84
N ILE A 262 -3.00 -10.90 -6.29
CA ILE A 262 -3.99 -10.89 -7.39
C ILE A 262 -3.34 -11.44 -8.67
N PRO A 263 -2.18 -10.93 -9.15
CA PRO A 263 -1.46 -11.54 -10.26
C PRO A 263 -1.13 -13.02 -10.06
N ALA A 264 -0.64 -13.41 -8.88
CA ALA A 264 -0.29 -14.81 -8.62
C ALA A 264 -1.51 -15.75 -8.69
N LEU A 265 -2.69 -15.29 -8.24
CA LEU A 265 -3.91 -16.11 -8.20
C LEU A 265 -4.60 -16.21 -9.56
N PHE A 266 -4.68 -15.09 -10.29
CA PHE A 266 -5.51 -14.99 -11.50
C PHE A 266 -4.70 -14.92 -12.80
N GLY A 267 -3.39 -14.69 -12.72
CA GLY A 267 -2.51 -14.57 -13.88
C GLY A 267 -2.58 -13.21 -14.58
N PHE A 268 -3.16 -12.19 -13.94
CA PHE A 268 -3.13 -10.82 -14.45
C PHE A 268 -1.70 -10.27 -14.32
N LYS A 269 -1.05 -9.91 -15.43
CA LYS A 269 0.28 -9.30 -15.38
C LYS A 269 0.16 -7.84 -14.98
N ASN A 270 0.90 -7.41 -13.96
CA ASN A 270 1.14 -5.98 -13.71
C ASN A 270 2.47 -5.61 -14.36
N GLU A 271 2.42 -5.09 -15.58
CA GLU A 271 3.62 -4.81 -16.39
C GLU A 271 4.58 -3.84 -15.70
N VAL A 272 4.06 -2.87 -14.93
CA VAL A 272 4.87 -1.86 -14.23
C VAL A 272 5.82 -2.50 -13.22
N TYR A 273 5.42 -3.60 -12.59
CA TYR A 273 6.17 -4.24 -11.51
C TYR A 273 6.88 -5.54 -11.96
N TYR A 274 6.18 -6.39 -12.71
CA TYR A 274 6.66 -7.72 -13.08
C TYR A 274 7.78 -7.70 -14.11
N GLN A 275 7.91 -6.65 -14.92
CA GLN A 275 9.01 -6.50 -15.89
C GLN A 275 10.40 -6.47 -15.23
N PHE A 276 10.48 -6.10 -13.95
CA PHE A 276 11.73 -6.02 -13.19
C PHE A 276 11.97 -7.26 -12.33
N LEU A 277 11.02 -8.19 -12.32
CA LEU A 277 11.11 -9.41 -11.57
C LEU A 277 11.37 -10.59 -12.50
N THR A 278 12.01 -11.63 -11.99
CA THR A 278 12.32 -12.81 -12.80
C THR A 278 11.02 -13.59 -13.06
N GLU A 279 10.58 -13.71 -14.32
CA GLU A 279 9.32 -14.37 -14.68
C GLU A 279 9.20 -15.80 -14.12
N GLN A 280 10.32 -16.53 -13.99
CA GLN A 280 10.35 -17.88 -13.42
C GLN A 280 9.92 -17.91 -11.94
N SER A 281 10.15 -16.84 -11.20
CA SER A 281 9.85 -16.71 -9.77
C SER A 281 8.43 -16.22 -9.48
N HIS A 282 7.69 -15.77 -10.50
CA HIS A 282 6.34 -15.19 -10.34
C HIS A 282 5.33 -15.76 -11.33
N GLN A 283 5.44 -17.07 -11.60
CA GLN A 283 4.45 -17.76 -12.41
C GLN A 283 3.10 -17.81 -11.69
N PRO A 284 1.98 -17.61 -12.42
CA PRO A 284 0.65 -17.76 -11.84
C PRO A 284 0.48 -19.17 -11.23
N LEU A 285 -0.18 -19.25 -10.07
CA LEU A 285 -0.36 -20.52 -9.36
C LEU A 285 -1.11 -21.56 -10.18
N GLN A 286 -2.06 -21.11 -11.00
CA GLN A 286 -2.76 -21.98 -11.94
C GLN A 286 -1.81 -22.65 -12.95
N ALA A 287 -0.79 -21.93 -13.42
CA ALA A 287 0.20 -22.48 -14.34
C ALA A 287 1.10 -23.50 -13.64
N LEU A 288 1.59 -23.17 -12.43
CA LEU A 288 2.40 -24.08 -11.62
C LEU A 288 1.63 -25.36 -11.26
N PHE A 289 0.37 -25.22 -10.85
CA PHE A 289 -0.52 -26.35 -10.59
C PHE A 289 -0.67 -27.25 -11.81
N MET A 290 -0.93 -26.67 -12.99
CA MET A 290 -1.10 -27.47 -14.22
C MET A 290 0.18 -28.18 -14.63
N GLN A 291 1.35 -27.55 -14.47
CA GLN A 291 2.65 -28.18 -14.74
C GLN A 291 2.88 -29.44 -13.90
N GLU A 292 2.46 -29.42 -12.63
CA GLU A 292 2.58 -30.56 -11.72
C GLU A 292 1.46 -31.58 -11.93
N ALA A 293 0.21 -31.13 -12.10
CA ALA A 293 -0.96 -31.98 -12.19
C ALA A 293 -0.91 -32.95 -13.38
N VAL A 294 -0.34 -32.53 -14.52
CA VAL A 294 -0.17 -33.38 -15.72
C VAL A 294 0.72 -34.60 -15.44
N ARG A 295 1.60 -34.53 -14.44
CA ARG A 295 2.55 -35.59 -14.09
C ARG A 295 2.04 -36.51 -12.97
N MET A 296 0.88 -36.20 -12.37
CA MET A 296 0.39 -36.88 -11.19
C MET A 296 -0.80 -37.81 -11.47
N PRO A 297 -0.82 -39.03 -10.89
CA PRO A 297 -2.00 -39.89 -10.90
C PRO A 297 -3.17 -39.26 -10.09
N GLY A 298 -4.42 -39.61 -10.45
CA GLY A 298 -5.63 -38.89 -10.00
C GLY A 298 -5.80 -38.70 -8.48
N ILE A 299 -5.38 -39.65 -7.64
CA ILE A 299 -5.46 -39.50 -6.17
C ILE A 299 -4.45 -38.44 -5.67
N GLN A 300 -3.26 -38.37 -6.26
CA GLN A 300 -2.25 -37.38 -5.91
C GLN A 300 -2.67 -35.97 -6.36
N MET A 301 -3.48 -35.86 -7.42
CA MET A 301 -4.05 -34.59 -7.88
C MET A 301 -4.96 -33.94 -6.83
N ILE A 302 -5.71 -34.74 -6.05
CA ILE A 302 -6.53 -34.23 -4.93
C ILE A 302 -5.62 -33.67 -3.83
N GLY A 303 -4.55 -34.39 -3.50
CA GLY A 303 -3.53 -33.93 -2.54
C GLY A 303 -2.85 -32.63 -2.99
N LEU A 304 -2.49 -32.53 -4.27
CA LEU A 304 -1.89 -31.34 -4.86
C LEU A 304 -2.85 -30.15 -4.82
N SER A 305 -4.11 -30.36 -5.20
CA SER A 305 -5.16 -29.33 -5.16
C SER A 305 -5.36 -28.81 -3.73
N TYR A 306 -5.36 -29.71 -2.75
CA TYR A 306 -5.43 -29.37 -1.34
C TYR A 306 -4.23 -28.54 -0.88
N VAL A 307 -3.00 -28.90 -1.28
CA VAL A 307 -1.78 -28.16 -0.96
C VAL A 307 -1.81 -26.74 -1.52
N TYR A 308 -2.17 -26.57 -2.80
CA TYR A 308 -2.27 -25.26 -3.43
C TYR A 308 -3.35 -24.40 -2.76
N ALA A 309 -4.55 -24.96 -2.54
CA ALA A 309 -5.65 -24.25 -1.89
C ALA A 309 -5.27 -23.78 -0.48
N LEU A 310 -4.65 -24.65 0.33
CA LEU A 310 -4.25 -24.29 1.69
C LEU A 310 -3.05 -23.34 1.75
N ASN A 311 -2.13 -23.36 0.78
CA ASN A 311 -1.11 -22.33 0.66
C ASN A 311 -1.72 -20.94 0.41
N ILE A 312 -2.68 -20.85 -0.51
CA ILE A 312 -3.43 -19.61 -0.79
C ILE A 312 -4.15 -19.14 0.47
N VAL A 313 -4.83 -20.04 1.18
CA VAL A 313 -5.52 -19.70 2.44
C VAL A 313 -4.53 -19.22 3.49
N SER A 314 -3.35 -19.85 3.62
CA SER A 314 -2.34 -19.44 4.60
C SER A 314 -1.81 -18.05 4.32
N ILE A 315 -1.45 -17.74 3.07
CA ILE A 315 -0.90 -16.41 2.75
C ILE A 315 -1.96 -15.32 2.92
N LEU A 316 -3.22 -15.60 2.55
CA LEU A 316 -4.33 -14.69 2.81
C LEU A 316 -4.54 -14.46 4.31
N PHE A 317 -4.45 -15.50 5.14
CA PHE A 317 -4.52 -15.32 6.60
C PHE A 317 -3.36 -14.46 7.12
N PHE A 318 -2.14 -14.72 6.67
CA PHE A 318 -0.97 -13.96 7.11
C PHE A 318 -1.04 -12.47 6.74
N LEU A 319 -1.65 -12.14 5.61
CA LEU A 319 -1.81 -10.75 5.14
C LEU A 319 -3.05 -10.07 5.74
N VAL A 320 -4.17 -10.78 5.85
CA VAL A 320 -5.46 -10.20 6.29
C VAL A 320 -5.60 -10.17 7.81
N LEU A 321 -5.03 -11.13 8.53
CA LEU A 321 -5.23 -11.23 9.98
C LEU A 321 -4.64 -10.02 10.75
N PRO A 322 -3.43 -9.51 10.45
CA PRO A 322 -2.94 -8.27 11.04
C PRO A 322 -3.88 -7.09 10.79
N ALA A 323 -4.42 -6.98 9.57
CA ALA A 323 -5.38 -5.94 9.21
C ALA A 323 -6.71 -6.07 9.96
N TYR A 324 -7.22 -7.29 10.11
CA TYR A 324 -8.42 -7.58 10.89
C TYR A 324 -8.24 -7.20 12.37
N MET A 325 -7.08 -7.52 12.96
CA MET A 325 -6.75 -7.16 14.33
C MET A 325 -6.72 -5.64 14.51
N TRP A 326 -6.03 -4.93 13.63
CA TRP A 326 -6.00 -3.47 13.63
C TRP A 326 -7.40 -2.87 13.49
N TYR A 327 -8.20 -3.34 12.54
CA TYR A 327 -9.56 -2.85 12.31
C TYR A 327 -10.47 -3.03 13.53
N LYS A 328 -10.33 -4.15 14.26
CA LYS A 328 -11.08 -4.38 15.50
C LYS A 328 -10.68 -3.39 16.60
N ILE A 329 -9.39 -3.15 16.77
CA ILE A 329 -8.86 -2.15 17.72
C ILE A 329 -9.36 -0.75 17.35
N TYR A 330 -9.29 -0.40 16.06
CA TYR A 330 -9.78 0.87 15.52
C TYR A 330 -11.25 1.12 15.89
N ASN A 331 -12.10 0.10 15.71
CA ASN A 331 -13.51 0.16 16.07
C ASN A 331 -13.80 -0.08 17.56
N ARG A 332 -12.77 -0.20 18.41
CA ARG A 332 -12.89 -0.52 19.85
C ARG A 332 -13.72 -1.79 20.11
N LYS A 333 -13.60 -2.78 19.24
CA LYS A 333 -14.28 -4.09 19.31
C LYS A 333 -13.27 -5.17 19.68
N MET A 334 -13.68 -6.13 20.51
CA MET A 334 -12.86 -7.31 20.82
C MET A 334 -12.60 -8.15 19.56
N VAL A 335 -11.38 -8.68 19.45
CA VAL A 335 -11.03 -9.64 18.40
C VAL A 335 -11.65 -10.99 18.72
N ARG A 336 -12.62 -11.41 17.92
CA ARG A 336 -13.24 -12.74 17.99
C ARG A 336 -12.95 -13.49 16.70
N ILE A 337 -12.34 -14.66 16.82
CA ILE A 337 -12.07 -15.57 15.70
C ILE A 337 -12.94 -16.82 15.91
N PRO A 338 -13.85 -17.15 14.97
CA PRO A 338 -14.64 -18.37 15.05
C PRO A 338 -13.75 -19.61 15.00
N ARG A 339 -14.16 -20.69 15.67
CA ARG A 339 -13.32 -21.89 15.84
C ARG A 339 -12.93 -22.55 14.50
N VAL A 340 -13.85 -22.51 13.54
CA VAL A 340 -13.62 -23.04 12.20
C VAL A 340 -12.43 -22.33 11.54
N PHE A 341 -12.36 -21.01 11.63
CA PHE A 341 -11.23 -20.25 11.07
C PHE A 341 -9.91 -20.53 11.79
N VAL A 342 -9.93 -20.80 13.10
CA VAL A 342 -8.73 -21.23 13.82
C VAL A 342 -8.26 -22.60 13.32
N GLY A 343 -9.17 -23.56 13.13
CA GLY A 343 -8.86 -24.87 12.56
C GLY A 343 -8.28 -24.77 11.13
N ILE A 344 -8.94 -24.01 10.26
CA ILE A 344 -8.48 -23.78 8.89
C ILE A 344 -7.09 -23.10 8.90
N PHE A 345 -6.87 -22.11 9.77
CA PHE A 345 -5.58 -21.43 9.90
C PHE A 345 -4.45 -22.41 10.26
N PHE A 346 -4.63 -23.26 11.27
CA PHE A 346 -3.58 -24.22 11.64
C PHE A 346 -3.35 -25.28 10.56
N ALA A 347 -4.40 -25.76 9.91
CA ALA A 347 -4.25 -26.66 8.77
C ALA A 347 -3.46 -25.99 7.63
N SER A 348 -3.81 -24.75 7.28
CA SER A 348 -3.17 -24.01 6.20
C SER A 348 -1.71 -23.68 6.49
N VAL A 349 -1.40 -23.29 7.74
CA VAL A 349 -0.03 -23.00 8.17
C VAL A 349 0.85 -24.26 8.10
N VAL A 350 0.33 -25.42 8.51
CA VAL A 350 1.09 -26.68 8.41
C VAL A 350 1.37 -27.03 6.96
N VAL A 351 0.40 -26.87 6.05
CA VAL A 351 0.65 -27.05 4.60
C VAL A 351 1.71 -26.07 4.11
N PHE A 352 1.58 -24.78 4.44
CA PHE A 352 2.54 -23.75 4.04
C PHE A 352 3.97 -24.04 4.50
N LEU A 353 4.14 -24.64 5.70
CA LEU A 353 5.46 -25.00 6.22
C LEU A 353 6.03 -26.28 5.60
N LEU A 354 5.20 -27.28 5.32
CA LEU A 354 5.66 -28.60 4.84
C LEU A 354 5.78 -28.66 3.31
N ALA A 355 4.93 -27.95 2.58
CA ALA A 355 4.89 -27.89 1.12
C ALA A 355 4.58 -26.45 0.68
N PRO A 356 5.51 -25.50 0.89
CA PRO A 356 5.30 -24.12 0.48
C PRO A 356 5.16 -24.04 -1.04
N VAL A 357 4.19 -23.25 -1.49
CA VAL A 357 4.04 -22.80 -2.88
C VAL A 357 4.44 -21.31 -2.99
N PHE A 358 4.46 -20.60 -1.85
CA PHE A 358 4.94 -19.24 -1.73
C PHE A 358 6.15 -19.17 -0.82
N THR A 359 7.12 -18.32 -1.16
CA THR A 359 8.18 -17.88 -0.24
C THR A 359 8.23 -16.37 -0.23
N ILE A 360 8.34 -15.78 0.96
CA ILE A 360 8.65 -14.35 1.10
C ILE A 360 10.17 -14.15 1.20
N LYS A 361 10.71 -13.25 0.39
CA LYS A 361 12.15 -12.93 0.36
C LYS A 361 12.35 -11.41 0.32
N PRO A 362 13.50 -10.88 0.75
CA PRO A 362 13.83 -9.49 0.45
C PRO A 362 14.04 -9.31 -1.07
N LEU A 363 13.54 -8.21 -1.63
CA LEU A 363 13.87 -7.80 -3.00
C LEU A 363 15.34 -7.39 -3.06
N LEU A 364 16.10 -8.02 -3.95
CA LEU A 364 17.53 -7.74 -4.16
C LEU A 364 17.81 -7.12 -5.52
N THR A 365 16.79 -6.92 -6.35
CA THR A 365 16.91 -6.30 -7.67
C THR A 365 17.30 -4.84 -7.54
N HIS A 366 18.30 -4.40 -8.30
CA HIS A 366 18.76 -3.02 -8.26
C HIS A 366 17.62 -2.05 -8.66
N GLY A 367 17.41 -1.02 -7.84
CA GLY A 367 16.36 -0.02 -8.06
C GLY A 367 14.98 -0.41 -7.52
N LEU A 368 14.82 -1.60 -6.93
CA LEU A 368 13.62 -2.01 -6.20
C LEU A 368 13.94 -2.23 -4.72
N VAL A 369 12.96 -1.91 -3.87
CA VAL A 369 13.02 -2.15 -2.43
C VAL A 369 11.72 -2.81 -1.98
N GLY A 370 11.82 -3.67 -0.97
CA GLY A 370 10.65 -4.27 -0.32
C GLY A 370 10.74 -5.78 -0.14
N VAL A 371 9.56 -6.41 -0.11
CA VAL A 371 9.39 -7.86 0.01
C VAL A 371 8.91 -8.42 -1.31
N ASP A 372 9.50 -9.54 -1.68
CA ASP A 372 9.12 -10.34 -2.82
C ASP A 372 8.29 -11.54 -2.40
N PHE A 373 7.21 -11.81 -3.14
CA PHE A 373 6.39 -13.01 -3.00
C PHE A 373 6.68 -13.95 -4.17
N VAL A 374 7.58 -14.89 -3.93
CA VAL A 374 8.04 -15.86 -4.93
C VAL A 374 7.12 -17.07 -4.95
N THR A 375 6.53 -17.35 -6.09
CA THR A 375 5.76 -18.57 -6.36
C THR A 375 6.68 -19.67 -6.86
N HIS A 376 6.46 -20.89 -6.44
CA HIS A 376 7.18 -22.07 -6.91
C HIS A 376 6.28 -23.30 -6.83
N THR A 377 6.65 -24.37 -7.54
CA THR A 377 5.95 -25.65 -7.45
C THR A 377 5.99 -26.19 -6.02
N ALA A 378 4.99 -27.00 -5.65
CA ALA A 378 4.95 -27.62 -4.34
C ALA A 378 6.16 -28.57 -4.22
N GLN A 379 7.16 -28.21 -3.40
CA GLN A 379 8.39 -29.00 -3.29
C GLN A 379 8.08 -30.44 -2.86
N GLU A 380 8.40 -31.44 -3.70
CA GLU A 380 8.16 -32.88 -3.43
C GLU A 380 9.07 -33.49 -2.34
N LYS A 381 9.57 -32.69 -1.39
CA LYS A 381 10.41 -33.21 -0.30
C LYS A 381 9.63 -34.10 0.67
N ILE A 382 8.32 -33.87 0.80
CA ILE A 382 7.44 -34.59 1.71
C ILE A 382 6.27 -35.14 0.90
N PRO A 383 5.91 -36.44 1.05
CA PRO A 383 4.75 -37.00 0.36
C PRO A 383 3.46 -36.20 0.66
N LEU A 384 2.67 -35.92 -0.39
CA LEU A 384 1.43 -35.14 -0.27
C LEU A 384 0.43 -35.73 0.75
N SER A 385 0.39 -37.06 0.89
CA SER A 385 -0.43 -37.76 1.88
C SER A 385 -0.03 -37.42 3.32
N SER A 386 1.28 -37.30 3.60
CA SER A 386 1.81 -36.91 4.90
C SER A 386 1.49 -35.45 5.21
N VAL A 387 1.59 -34.57 4.21
CA VAL A 387 1.21 -33.14 4.34
C VAL A 387 -0.29 -33.01 4.63
N PHE A 388 -1.12 -33.75 3.90
CA PHE A 388 -2.57 -33.81 4.12
C PHE A 388 -2.91 -34.27 5.55
N LEU A 389 -2.34 -35.40 5.99
CA LEU A 389 -2.63 -35.94 7.31
C LEU A 389 -2.17 -35.00 8.43
N ALA A 390 -0.94 -34.47 8.34
CA ALA A 390 -0.40 -33.56 9.35
C ALA A 390 -1.23 -32.27 9.47
N SER A 391 -1.60 -31.66 8.33
CA SER A 391 -2.43 -30.45 8.32
C SER A 391 -3.85 -30.70 8.83
N LEU A 392 -4.48 -31.82 8.45
CA LEU A 392 -5.80 -32.18 8.94
C LEU A 392 -5.79 -32.38 10.46
N LEU A 393 -4.80 -33.12 10.99
CA LEU A 393 -4.64 -33.34 12.42
C LEU A 393 -4.44 -32.02 13.17
N ALA A 394 -3.59 -31.12 12.66
CA ALA A 394 -3.38 -29.81 13.26
C ALA A 394 -4.66 -28.96 13.28
N GLY A 395 -5.41 -28.94 12.17
CA GLY A 395 -6.66 -28.20 12.07
C GLY A 395 -7.77 -28.74 12.97
N VAL A 396 -7.93 -30.07 13.02
CA VAL A 396 -8.90 -30.75 13.89
C VAL A 396 -8.54 -30.53 15.36
N ALA A 397 -7.27 -30.68 15.73
CA ALA A 397 -6.81 -30.42 17.10
C ALA A 397 -7.09 -28.97 17.52
N ALA A 398 -6.80 -28.00 16.64
CA ALA A 398 -7.06 -26.60 16.90
C ALA A 398 -8.57 -26.27 17.00
N TRP A 399 -9.41 -26.92 16.17
CA TRP A 399 -10.87 -26.74 16.17
C TRP A 399 -11.53 -27.30 17.45
N TYR A 400 -11.14 -28.51 17.88
CA TYR A 400 -11.71 -29.19 19.05
C TYR A 400 -11.15 -28.72 20.39
N SER A 401 -10.09 -27.91 20.38
CA SER A 401 -9.46 -27.39 21.60
C SER A 401 -10.32 -26.32 22.29
N THR A 402 -11.40 -26.78 22.93
CA THR A 402 -12.30 -25.93 23.74
C THR A 402 -11.63 -25.52 25.06
N ARG A 403 -10.89 -26.45 25.69
CA ARG A 403 -10.15 -26.24 26.94
C ARG A 403 -8.98 -25.26 26.78
N PHE A 404 -8.33 -25.22 25.62
CA PHE A 404 -7.19 -24.34 25.35
C PHE A 404 -7.50 -23.26 24.32
N ARG A 405 -8.79 -22.92 24.14
CA ARG A 405 -9.25 -21.95 23.13
C ARG A 405 -8.52 -20.61 23.20
N ARG A 406 -8.28 -20.12 24.42
CA ARG A 406 -7.54 -18.88 24.64
C ARG A 406 -6.12 -19.00 24.08
N TYR A 407 -5.43 -20.11 24.34
CA TYR A 407 -4.08 -20.35 23.87
C TYR A 407 -4.01 -20.56 22.36
N THR A 408 -4.99 -21.22 21.74
CA THR A 408 -5.01 -21.37 20.28
C THR A 408 -5.22 -20.04 19.56
N ILE A 409 -6.11 -19.18 20.07
CA ILE A 409 -6.28 -17.82 19.54
C ILE A 409 -5.00 -16.99 19.73
N ILE A 410 -4.38 -17.04 20.92
CA ILE A 410 -3.11 -16.35 21.19
C ILE A 410 -2.02 -16.85 20.24
N ALA A 411 -1.90 -18.16 20.02
CA ALA A 411 -0.95 -18.74 19.09
C ALA A 411 -1.20 -18.29 17.64
N THR A 412 -2.46 -18.28 17.17
CA THR A 412 -2.84 -17.72 15.87
C THR A 412 -2.37 -16.27 15.73
N MET A 413 -2.63 -15.44 16.75
CA MET A 413 -2.18 -14.05 16.76
C MET A 413 -0.65 -13.97 16.75
N LEU A 414 0.06 -14.73 17.58
CA LEU A 414 1.53 -14.70 17.65
C LEU A 414 2.18 -15.11 16.33
N ILE A 415 1.67 -16.16 15.68
CA ILE A 415 2.14 -16.59 14.36
C ILE A 415 1.92 -15.47 13.32
N ALA A 416 0.75 -14.82 13.33
CA ALA A 416 0.48 -13.70 12.43
C ALA A 416 1.40 -12.49 12.70
N HIS A 417 1.68 -12.18 13.97
CA HIS A 417 2.65 -11.13 14.32
C HIS A 417 4.08 -11.49 13.91
N ALA A 418 4.47 -12.77 14.03
CA ALA A 418 5.78 -13.23 13.61
C ALA A 418 5.95 -13.10 12.09
N PHE A 419 4.96 -13.53 11.31
CA PHE A 419 4.95 -13.31 9.86
C PHE A 419 5.00 -11.81 9.52
N PHE A 420 4.14 -11.00 10.14
CA PHE A 420 4.11 -9.57 9.88
C PHE A 420 5.42 -8.88 10.27
N GLY A 421 6.04 -9.29 11.38
CA GLY A 421 7.35 -8.81 11.79
C GLY A 421 8.46 -9.18 10.80
N LEU A 422 8.43 -10.39 10.23
CA LEU A 422 9.35 -10.82 9.18
C LEU A 422 9.17 -9.98 7.91
N TYR A 423 7.93 -9.76 7.49
CA TYR A 423 7.59 -8.88 6.37
C TYR A 423 8.13 -7.45 6.58
N VAL A 424 7.85 -6.86 7.74
CA VAL A 424 8.32 -5.52 8.10
C VAL A 424 9.84 -5.46 8.13
N TYR A 425 10.50 -6.50 8.65
CA TYR A 425 11.96 -6.58 8.70
C TYR A 425 12.60 -6.60 7.32
N TYR A 426 12.06 -7.40 6.37
CA TYR A 426 12.58 -7.44 5.00
C TYR A 426 12.37 -6.11 4.27
N PHE A 427 11.22 -5.45 4.45
CA PHE A 427 11.00 -4.10 3.94
C PHE A 427 11.98 -3.09 4.52
N PHE A 428 12.15 -3.11 5.84
CA PHE A 428 13.09 -2.25 6.53
C PHE A 428 14.51 -2.44 6.02
N ARG A 429 14.98 -3.69 5.95
CA ARG A 429 16.35 -4.03 5.54
C ARG A 429 16.66 -3.54 4.12
N THR A 430 15.78 -3.83 3.17
CA THR A 430 15.99 -3.47 1.75
C THR A 430 15.90 -1.97 1.53
N THR A 431 14.91 -1.32 2.15
CA THR A 431 14.75 0.14 2.07
C THR A 431 15.92 0.88 2.72
N MET A 432 16.39 0.40 3.89
CA MET A 432 17.52 1.00 4.59
C MET A 432 18.82 0.85 3.80
N ALA A 433 19.09 -0.35 3.25
CA ALA A 433 20.26 -0.57 2.39
C ALA A 433 20.25 0.39 1.19
N TYR A 434 19.11 0.49 0.50
CA TYR A 434 18.94 1.42 -0.62
C TYR A 434 19.27 2.88 -0.26
N TYR A 435 18.73 3.38 0.86
CA TYR A 435 19.00 4.76 1.28
C TYR A 435 20.44 4.97 1.74
N VAL A 436 21.07 3.99 2.39
CA VAL A 436 22.48 4.06 2.78
C VAL A 436 23.37 4.12 1.54
N ASP A 437 23.15 3.23 0.58
CA ASP A 437 23.93 3.17 -0.66
C ASP A 437 23.74 4.47 -1.48
N THR A 438 22.50 4.93 -1.61
CA THR A 438 22.18 6.18 -2.31
C THR A 438 22.81 7.39 -1.62
N PHE A 439 22.75 7.46 -0.28
CA PHE A 439 23.37 8.55 0.48
C PHE A 439 24.89 8.57 0.29
N GLN A 440 25.55 7.40 0.40
CA GLN A 440 26.99 7.30 0.17
C GLN A 440 27.36 7.69 -1.26
N PHE A 441 26.57 7.26 -2.25
CA PHE A 441 26.78 7.60 -3.64
C PHE A 441 26.72 9.12 -3.87
N LEU A 442 25.66 9.77 -3.39
CA LEU A 442 25.44 11.21 -3.59
C LEU A 442 26.49 12.06 -2.88
N VAL A 443 26.88 11.70 -1.65
CA VAL A 443 27.86 12.46 -0.87
C VAL A 443 29.28 12.26 -1.39
N ARG A 444 29.69 11.01 -1.66
CA ARG A 444 31.10 10.70 -1.97
C ARG A 444 31.45 10.89 -3.45
N PHE A 445 30.51 10.65 -4.36
CA PHE A 445 30.80 10.59 -5.79
C PHE A 445 30.15 11.72 -6.59
N GLN A 446 28.98 12.21 -6.17
CA GLN A 446 28.23 13.23 -6.93
C GLN A 446 28.29 14.64 -6.33
N ASN A 447 28.71 14.79 -5.06
CA ASN A 447 28.66 16.07 -4.32
C ASN A 447 27.25 16.70 -4.24
N GLU A 448 26.20 15.88 -4.33
CA GLU A 448 24.80 16.32 -4.31
C GLU A 448 24.28 16.45 -2.87
N TYR A 449 24.83 17.39 -2.12
CA TYR A 449 24.55 17.55 -0.68
C TYR A 449 23.09 17.88 -0.37
N PHE A 450 22.43 18.67 -1.22
CA PHE A 450 21.04 19.03 -1.03
C PHE A 450 20.13 17.80 -1.04
N ILE A 451 20.26 16.97 -2.08
CA ILE A 451 19.51 15.71 -2.22
C ILE A 451 19.87 14.76 -1.08
N SER A 452 21.15 14.69 -0.72
CA SER A 452 21.65 13.85 0.37
C SER A 452 20.98 14.13 1.71
N VAL A 453 20.66 15.39 2.03
CA VAL A 453 19.93 15.74 3.27
C VAL A 453 18.51 15.17 3.24
N PHE A 454 17.79 15.26 2.12
CA PHE A 454 16.47 14.66 2.00
C PHE A 454 16.51 13.13 2.07
N ILE A 455 17.49 12.49 1.41
CA ILE A 455 17.70 11.04 1.50
C ILE A 455 17.97 10.63 2.95
N PHE A 456 18.75 11.40 3.70
CA PHE A 456 18.96 11.16 5.13
C PHE A 456 17.65 11.24 5.95
N ILE A 457 16.79 12.22 5.66
CA ILE A 457 15.47 12.32 6.29
C ILE A 457 14.59 11.11 5.93
N PHE A 458 14.62 10.65 4.67
CA PHE A 458 13.85 9.48 4.22
C PHE A 458 14.35 8.19 4.87
N MET A 459 15.67 8.08 5.06
CA MET A 459 16.31 7.03 5.83
C MET A 459 15.86 7.04 7.30
N ALA A 460 15.85 8.20 7.96
CA ALA A 460 15.35 8.32 9.34
C ALA A 460 13.85 7.94 9.45
N LYS A 461 13.04 8.33 8.45
CA LYS A 461 11.64 7.90 8.34
C LYS A 461 11.51 6.39 8.25
N THR A 462 12.41 5.70 7.56
CA THR A 462 12.37 4.22 7.42
C THR A 462 12.43 3.53 8.78
N ILE A 463 13.26 4.03 9.70
CA ILE A 463 13.33 3.52 11.08
C ILE A 463 11.99 3.79 11.81
N LEU A 464 11.52 5.03 11.79
CA LEU A 464 10.28 5.41 12.48
C LEU A 464 9.05 4.65 11.94
N PHE A 465 8.98 4.50 10.62
CA PHE A 465 7.87 3.84 9.95
C PHE A 465 7.85 2.34 10.24
N TYR A 466 8.90 1.60 9.90
CA TYR A 466 8.85 0.15 9.99
C TYR A 466 9.02 -0.32 11.44
N VAL A 467 10.05 0.15 12.15
CA VAL A 467 10.29 -0.27 13.53
C VAL A 467 9.28 0.38 14.47
N GLY A 468 9.12 1.70 14.40
CA GLY A 468 8.22 2.44 15.28
C GLY A 468 6.75 2.01 15.13
N SER A 469 6.23 1.95 13.90
CA SER A 469 4.82 1.55 13.69
C SER A 469 4.57 0.09 14.03
N PHE A 470 5.54 -0.81 13.84
CA PHE A 470 5.40 -2.21 14.24
C PHE A 470 5.38 -2.36 15.76
N LEU A 471 6.24 -1.65 16.50
CA LEU A 471 6.19 -1.62 17.96
C LEU A 471 4.87 -1.05 18.47
N MET A 472 4.36 0.01 17.82
CA MET A 472 3.04 0.58 18.14
C MET A 472 1.90 -0.41 17.85
N PHE A 473 2.00 -1.18 16.76
CA PHE A 473 1.06 -2.26 16.44
C PHE A 473 1.09 -3.35 17.52
N LEU A 474 2.27 -3.85 17.90
CA LEU A 474 2.43 -4.83 18.98
C LEU A 474 1.88 -4.32 20.32
N TYR A 475 2.11 -3.05 20.64
CA TYR A 475 1.56 -2.43 21.84
C TYR A 475 0.02 -2.39 21.81
N ALA A 476 -0.55 -1.99 20.67
CA ALA A 476 -2.00 -1.93 20.49
C ALA A 476 -2.65 -3.32 20.58
N THR A 477 -2.03 -4.35 20.00
CA THR A 477 -2.57 -5.72 19.97
C THR A 477 -2.33 -6.47 21.28
N ARG A 478 -1.23 -6.19 22.01
CA ARG A 478 -0.98 -6.75 23.35
C ARG A 478 -2.11 -6.43 24.32
N LYS A 479 -2.66 -5.22 24.25
CA LYS A 479 -3.79 -4.81 25.08
C LYS A 479 -4.98 -5.74 24.85
N GLU A 480 -5.28 -6.11 23.60
CA GLU A 480 -6.35 -7.04 23.24
C GLU A 480 -6.06 -8.49 23.66
N LEU A 481 -4.79 -8.95 23.58
CA LEU A 481 -4.37 -10.27 24.07
C LEU A 481 -4.69 -10.48 25.57
N GLY A 482 -4.65 -9.40 26.36
CA GLY A 482 -5.03 -9.40 27.78
C GLY A 482 -6.54 -9.61 28.03
N TYR A 483 -7.40 -9.31 27.05
CA TYR A 483 -8.86 -9.40 27.14
C TYR A 483 -9.46 -10.66 26.49
N VAL A 484 -8.63 -11.53 25.90
CA VAL A 484 -9.08 -12.84 25.42
C VAL A 484 -9.43 -13.70 26.64
N LYS A 485 -10.73 -13.75 26.99
CA LYS A 485 -11.29 -14.60 28.03
C LYS A 485 -11.50 -16.03 27.54
#